data_AF-A0A969WFS3-F1
#
_entry.id   AF-A0A969WFS3-F1
#
_cell.length_a   1.000
_cell.length_b   1.000
_cell.length_c   1.000
_cell.angle_alpha   90.00
_cell.angle_beta   90.00
_cell.angle_gamma   90.00
#
_symmetry.space_group_name_H-M   'P 1'
#
loop_
_entity.id
_entity.type
_entity.pdbx_description
1 polymer ?
#
loop_
_entity_poly.entity_id
_entity_poly.type
_entity_poly.pdbx_seq_one_letter_code
_entity_poly.pdbx_strand_id
1 'polypeptide(L)' 'MKVIKTGIMPRDAYKKRTIAIAKGTYTPKPDEPKIWFESPKSLSQVFNSGLSRQSLNQTPPCNRSTD' A
#
# COMPACT_ATOMS: atom_id res chain seq x y z
N MET A 1 8.19 0.60 23.65
CA MET A 1 7.58 0.31 22.33
C MET A 1 6.96 1.59 21.78
N LYS A 2 7.13 1.90 20.49
CA LYS A 2 6.59 3.13 19.86
C LYS A 2 5.49 2.75 18.88
N VAL A 3 4.24 3.15 19.18
CA VAL A 3 3.09 2.89 18.29
C VAL A 3 3.18 3.82 17.08
N ILE A 4 3.24 3.26 15.88
CA ILE A 4 3.25 4.01 14.62
C ILE A 4 1.85 3.96 14.02
N LYS A 5 1.27 5.13 13.76
CA LYS A 5 -0.03 5.25 13.10
C LYS A 5 0.12 5.02 11.59
N THR A 6 -0.74 4.17 11.03
CA THR A 6 -0.81 3.83 9.60
C THR A 6 -2.18 4.23 9.05
N GLY A 7 -2.21 4.78 7.84
CA GLY A 7 -3.41 5.31 7.20
C GLY A 7 -3.60 4.73 5.80
N ILE A 8 -4.81 4.86 5.26
CA ILE A 8 -5.15 4.37 3.92
C ILE A 8 -5.52 5.57 3.06
N MET A 9 -4.84 5.72 1.92
CA MET A 9 -5.03 6.83 1.00
C MET A 9 -4.71 6.38 -0.43
N PRO A 10 -5.52 6.74 -1.44
CA PRO A 10 -5.21 6.44 -2.83
C PRO A 10 -3.94 7.16 -3.29
N ARG A 11 -3.25 6.56 -4.26
CA ARG A 11 -1.94 7.02 -4.76
C ARG A 11 -1.90 8.48 -5.16
N ASP A 12 -2.93 8.98 -5.83
CA ASP A 12 -2.96 10.36 -6.32
C ASP A 12 -3.07 11.37 -5.16
N ALA A 13 -3.84 11.03 -4.13
CA ALA A 13 -3.91 11.84 -2.93
C ALA A 13 -2.57 11.82 -2.17
N TYR A 14 -1.88 10.67 -2.11
CA TYR A 14 -0.55 10.58 -1.51
C TYR A 14 0.49 11.43 -2.26
N LYS A 15 0.45 11.43 -3.60
CA LYS A 15 1.31 12.30 -4.43
C LYS A 15 1.04 13.77 -4.15
N LYS A 16 -0.23 14.20 -4.16
CA LYS A 16 -0.62 15.59 -3.86
C LYS A 16 -0.14 16.01 -2.47
N ARG A 17 -0.32 15.14 -1.47
CA ARG A 17 0.16 15.36 -0.10
C ARG A 17 1.68 15.50 -0.06
N THR A 18 2.41 14.61 -0.73
CA THR A 18 3.88 14.65 -0.78
C THR A 18 4.39 15.94 -1.42
N ILE A 19 3.76 16.38 -2.51
CA ILE A 19 4.08 17.65 -3.17
C ILE A 19 3.77 18.84 -2.25
N ALA A 20 2.66 18.83 -1.52
CA ALA A 20 2.32 19.89 -0.57
C ALA A 20 3.30 19.97 0.62
N ILE A 21 3.77 18.82 1.11
CA ILE A 21 4.81 18.75 2.14
C ILE A 21 6.12 19.31 1.61
N ALA A 22 6.55 18.88 0.42
CA ALA A 22 7.78 19.36 -0.21
C ALA A 22 7.75 20.87 -0.49
N LYS A 23 6.55 21.42 -0.80
CA LYS A 23 6.33 22.86 -0.97
C LYS A 23 6.30 23.65 0.35
N GLY A 24 6.25 22.97 1.50
CA GLY A 24 6.10 23.62 2.80
C GLY A 24 4.70 24.17 3.09
N THR A 25 3.72 23.96 2.20
CA THR A 25 2.34 24.39 2.42
C THR A 25 1.57 23.49 3.38
N TYR A 26 2.08 22.28 3.61
CA TYR A 26 1.48 21.31 4.52
C TYR A 26 2.54 20.70 5.44
N THR A 27 2.38 20.90 6.75
CA THR A 27 3.23 20.27 7.76
C THR A 27 2.45 19.14 8.44
N PRO A 28 2.89 17.87 8.29
CA PRO A 28 2.17 16.74 8.86
C PRO A 28 2.24 16.76 10.38
N LYS A 29 1.12 16.48 11.03
CA LYS A 29 1.01 16.51 12.49
C LYS A 29 1.59 15.23 13.11
N PRO A 30 2.07 15.26 14.37
CA PRO A 30 2.59 14.07 15.05
C PRO A 30 1.53 12.96 15.23
N ASP A 31 0.26 13.31 15.25
CA ASP A 31 -0.86 12.38 15.32
C ASP A 31 -1.29 11.79 13.98
N GLU A 32 -0.70 12.27 12.89
CA GLU A 32 -1.04 11.83 11.55
C GLU A 32 -0.27 10.55 11.20
N PRO A 33 -0.86 9.65 10.40
CA PRO A 33 -0.15 8.49 9.92
C PRO A 33 1.14 8.85 9.19
N LYS A 34 2.23 8.21 9.61
CA LYS A 34 3.52 8.34 8.93
C LYS A 34 3.60 7.50 7.66
N ILE A 35 2.87 6.39 7.66
CA ILE A 35 2.86 5.41 6.57
C ILE A 35 1.45 5.40 5.98
N TRP A 36 1.38 5.53 4.66
CA TRP A 36 0.15 5.55 3.89
C TRP A 36 0.12 4.37 2.92
N PHE A 37 -0.92 3.55 3.02
CA PHE A 37 -1.15 2.42 2.12
C PHE A 37 -2.21 2.76 1.09
N GLU A 38 -2.08 2.17 -0.10
CA GLU A 38 -3.01 2.38 -1.20
C GLU A 38 -4.34 1.68 -0.97
N SER A 39 -4.35 0.62 -0.13
CA SER A 39 -5.54 -0.16 0.18
C SER A 39 -5.44 -0.86 1.54
N PRO A 40 -6.57 -1.20 2.17
CA PRO A 40 -6.61 -2.03 3.38
C PRO A 40 -5.99 -3.43 3.17
N LYS A 41 -6.08 -3.97 1.95
CA LYS A 41 -5.50 -5.27 1.59
C LYS A 41 -3.97 -5.26 1.63
N SER A 42 -3.35 -4.16 1.19
CA SER A 42 -1.90 -3.96 1.30
C SER A 42 -1.46 -3.82 2.75
N LEU A 43 -2.26 -3.14 3.57
CA LEU A 43 -2.03 -3.04 5.02
C LEU A 43 -2.03 -4.44 5.67
N SER A 44 -3.07 -5.25 5.48
CA SER A 44 -3.18 -6.58 6.10
C SER A 44 -2.04 -7.53 5.70
N GLN A 45 -1.53 -7.42 4.47
CA GLN A 45 -0.40 -8.23 3.99
C GLN A 45 0.92 -7.91 4.68
N VAL A 46 1.14 -6.64 5.07
CA VAL A 46 2.39 -6.22 5.74
C VAL A 46 2.37 -6.53 7.23
N PHE A 47 1.18 -6.49 7.85
CA PHE A 47 1.03 -6.81 9.28
C PHE A 47 1.05 -8.31 9.57
N ASN A 48 0.65 -9.16 8.62
CA ASN A 48 0.75 -10.61 8.77
C ASN A 48 2.14 -11.05 8.28
N SER A 49 3.08 -11.21 9.21
CA SER A 49 4.48 -11.56 8.99
C SER A 49 4.65 -12.88 8.22
N GLY A 50 4.65 -12.80 6.90
CA GLY A 50 4.91 -13.93 6.01
C GLY A 50 4.49 -13.62 4.59
N LEU A 51 5.43 -13.08 3.80
CA LEU A 51 5.42 -12.93 2.33
C LEU A 51 4.29 -13.71 1.61
N SER A 52 3.08 -13.15 1.59
CA SER A 52 2.06 -13.56 0.63
C SER A 52 2.39 -12.84 -0.65
N ARG A 53 3.41 -13.35 -1.36
CA ARG A 53 3.68 -13.00 -2.75
C ARG A 53 2.34 -13.11 -3.49
N GLN A 54 1.76 -11.98 -3.88
CA GLN A 54 0.72 -11.95 -4.91
C GLN A 54 1.43 -12.32 -6.23
N SER A 55 1.80 -13.59 -6.36
CA SER A 55 2.14 -14.18 -7.65
C SER A 55 0.83 -14.36 -8.39
N LEU A 56 0.66 -13.52 -9.40
CA LEU A 56 -0.11 -13.72 -10.62
C LEU A 56 -0.70 -15.14 -10.79
N ASN A 57 -1.89 -15.40 -10.24
CA ASN A 57 -2.69 -16.58 -10.60
C ASN A 57 -3.78 -16.20 -11.61
N GLN A 58 -3.35 -15.61 -12.72
CA GLN A 58 -4.10 -15.65 -13.97
C GLN A 58 -3.16 -16.06 -15.10
N THR A 59 -2.55 -17.23 -14.99
CA THR A 59 -2.23 -18.01 -16.20
C THR A 59 -3.47 -18.83 -16.54
N PRO A 60 -4.07 -18.66 -17.73
CA PRO A 60 -5.13 -19.55 -18.16
C PRO A 60 -4.58 -20.99 -18.21
N PRO A 61 -5.38 -22.02 -17.88
CA PRO A 61 -4.92 -23.38 -18.00
C PRO A 61 -4.56 -23.63 -19.48
N CYS A 62 -3.28 -23.86 -19.77
CA CYS A 62 -2.88 -24.41 -21.06
C CYS A 62 -3.61 -25.75 -21.23
N ASN A 63 -4.64 -25.73 -22.06
CA ASN A 63 -5.22 -26.92 -22.64
C ASN A 63 -4.13 -27.63 -23.44
N ARG A 64 -3.53 -28.65 -22.81
CA ARG A 64 -2.82 -29.69 -23.52
C ARG A 64 -3.87 -30.46 -24.31
N SER A 65 -4.16 -29.98 -25.53
CA SER A 65 -4.83 -30.78 -26.54
C SER A 65 -3.96 -32.01 -26.75
N THR A 66 -4.50 -33.14 -26.32
CA THR A 66 -4.09 -34.44 -26.82
C THR A 66 -4.85 -34.58 -28.13
N ASP A 67 -4.13 -34.37 -29.24
CA ASP A 67 -4.19 -35.17 -30.48
C ASP A 67 -3.04 -34.73 -31.39
#